data_AF-A0A949QA80-F1
#
_entry.id   AF-A0A949QA80-F1
#
_cell.length_a   1.000
_cell.length_b   1.000
_cell.length_c   1.000
_cell.angle_alpha   90.00
_cell.angle_beta   90.00
_cell.angle_gamma   90.00
#
_symmetry.space_group_name_H-M   'P 1'
#
loop_
_entity.id
_entity.type
_entity.pdbx_description
1 polymer ?
#
loop_
_entity_poly.entity_id
_entity_poly.type
_entity_poly.pdbx_seq_one_letter_code
_entity_poly.pdbx_strand_id
1 'polypeptide(L)'
;AVGALARINNNFRGLSPEIRAIAEGLGLAPVNHNPFMNVVAQLVECVQVVRESMQLIDELLAVPWQGCRQPVTPREGVGVGAVEAPRGVLYHCFH
;
A
#
# COMPACT_ATOMS: atom_id res chain seq x y z
N ALA A 1 7.36 -10.84 -10.10
CA ALA A 1 7.28 -11.18 -8.65
C ALA A 1 6.26 -10.25 -8.00
N VAL A 2 5.57 -10.70 -6.95
CA VAL A 2 4.63 -9.89 -6.15
C VAL A 2 5.18 -9.69 -4.74
N GLY A 3 4.61 -8.76 -3.96
CA GLY A 3 5.00 -8.49 -2.57
C GLY A 3 5.71 -7.15 -2.39
N ALA A 4 6.23 -6.91 -1.18
CA ALA A 4 6.81 -5.63 -0.78
C ALA A 4 7.96 -5.19 -1.71
N LEU A 5 8.88 -6.09 -2.06
CA LEU A 5 9.99 -5.76 -2.95
C LEU A 5 9.50 -5.34 -4.35
N ALA A 6 8.45 -5.98 -4.86
CA ALA A 6 7.86 -5.62 -6.14
C ALA A 6 7.19 -4.24 -6.09
N ARG A 7 6.47 -3.94 -5.01
CA ARG A 7 5.87 -2.62 -4.80
C ARG A 7 6.92 -1.53 -4.66
N ILE A 8 7.99 -1.76 -3.90
CA ILE A 8 9.13 -0.84 -3.79
C ILE A 8 9.77 -0.61 -5.16
N ASN A 9 10.02 -1.67 -5.95
CA ASN A 9 10.59 -1.53 -7.29
C ASN A 9 9.72 -0.67 -8.23
N ASN A 10 8.39 -0.84 -8.16
CA ASN A 10 7.46 -0.15 -9.05
C ASN A 10 7.13 1.28 -8.57
N ASN A 11 7.02 1.48 -7.25
CA ASN A 11 6.43 2.65 -6.63
C ASN A 11 7.38 3.38 -5.66
N PHE A 12 8.71 3.22 -5.82
CA PHE A 12 9.68 3.89 -4.94
C PHE A 12 9.48 5.40 -4.82
N ARG A 13 8.99 6.03 -5.89
CA ARG A 13 8.68 7.46 -5.93
C ARG A 13 7.51 7.85 -5.02
N GLY A 14 6.64 6.91 -4.68
CA GLY A 14 5.52 7.10 -3.75
C GLY A 14 5.93 7.09 -2.28
N LEU A 15 7.14 6.64 -1.95
CA LEU A 15 7.67 6.78 -0.59
C LEU A 15 7.90 8.26 -0.26
N SER A 16 7.54 8.63 0.97
CA SER A 16 7.91 9.95 1.51
C SER A 16 9.43 10.15 1.49
N PRO A 17 9.93 11.39 1.34
CA PRO A 17 11.38 11.64 1.23
C PRO A 17 12.20 11.06 2.39
N GLU A 18 11.70 11.17 3.62
CA GLU A 18 12.34 10.62 4.81
C GLU A 18 12.42 9.08 4.77
N ILE A 19 11.35 8.42 4.34
CA ILE A 19 11.28 6.95 4.28
C ILE A 19 12.12 6.42 3.13
N ARG A 20 12.23 7.18 2.04
CA ARG A 20 13.17 6.88 0.95
C ARG A 20 14.61 6.91 1.44
N ALA A 21 14.98 7.92 2.23
CA ALA A 21 16.32 7.98 2.82
C ALA A 21 16.60 6.81 3.77
N ILE A 22 15.59 6.35 4.53
CA ILE A 22 15.69 5.14 5.36
C ILE A 22 15.92 3.91 4.47
N ALA A 23 15.15 3.75 3.40
CA ALA A 23 15.30 2.63 2.47
C ALA A 23 16.72 2.59 1.87
N GLU A 24 17.21 3.73 1.38
CA GLU A 24 18.56 3.87 0.83
C GLU A 24 19.64 3.57 1.88
N GLY A 25 19.48 4.04 3.12
CA GLY A 25 20.37 3.75 4.24
C GLY A 25 20.41 2.26 4.64
N LEU A 26 19.35 1.51 4.35
CA LEU A 26 19.27 0.05 4.51
C LEU A 26 19.75 -0.71 3.26
N GLY A 27 20.29 -0.02 2.26
CA GLY A 27 20.74 -0.61 0.99
C GLY A 27 19.60 -1.04 0.06
N LEU A 28 18.37 -0.58 0.31
CA LEU A 28 17.19 -0.86 -0.52
C LEU A 28 16.96 0.29 -1.51
N ALA A 29 17.45 0.10 -2.74
CA ALA A 29 17.17 0.98 -3.88
C ALA A 29 16.62 0.17 -5.06
N PRO A 30 15.64 0.70 -5.81
CA PRO A 30 15.12 0.05 -7.01
C PRO A 30 16.10 0.19 -8.20
N VAL A 31 16.19 -0.76 -9.13
CA VAL A 31 15.50 -2.06 -9.13
C VAL A 31 16.34 -3.09 -8.38
N ASN A 32 15.73 -3.76 -7.41
CA ASN A 32 16.37 -4.80 -6.62
C ASN A 32 15.74 -6.17 -6.88
N HIS A 33 16.57 -7.14 -7.28
CA HIS A 33 16.15 -8.51 -7.57
C HIS A 33 16.54 -9.51 -6.47
N ASN A 34 17.18 -9.06 -5.40
CA ASN A 34 17.61 -9.91 -4.30
C ASN A 34 16.39 -10.28 -3.43
N PRO A 35 15.96 -11.55 -3.38
CA PRO A 35 14.78 -11.95 -2.60
C PRO A 35 14.95 -11.72 -1.10
N PHE A 36 16.17 -11.72 -0.57
CA PHE A 36 16.44 -11.42 0.85
C PHE A 36 16.09 -9.97 1.22
N MET A 37 16.09 -9.06 0.24
CA MET A 37 15.69 -7.66 0.43
C MET A 37 14.18 -7.49 0.59
N ASN A 38 13.38 -8.54 0.40
CA ASN A 38 11.94 -8.46 0.63
C ASN A 38 11.61 -8.19 2.11
N VAL A 39 12.41 -8.70 3.06
CA VAL A 39 12.22 -8.39 4.49
C VAL A 39 12.52 -6.92 4.77
N VAL A 40 13.57 -6.37 4.16
CA VAL A 40 13.90 -4.94 4.26
C VAL A 40 12.80 -4.09 3.65
N ALA A 41 12.27 -4.49 2.49
CA ALA A 41 11.13 -3.83 1.85
C ALA A 41 9.87 -3.84 2.73
N GLN A 42 9.57 -4.96 3.39
CA GLN A 42 8.46 -5.04 4.34
C GLN A 42 8.64 -4.10 5.53
N LEU A 43 9.86 -4.00 6.08
CA LEU A 43 10.16 -3.07 7.17
C LEU A 43 9.95 -1.61 6.73
N VAL A 44 10.45 -1.23 5.56
CA VAL A 44 10.26 0.11 5.00
C VAL A 44 8.78 0.41 4.79
N GLU A 45 8.01 -0.55 4.26
CA GLU A 45 6.55 -0.42 4.12
C GLU A 45 5.84 -0.26 5.47
N CYS A 46 6.24 -0.99 6.52
CA CYS A 46 5.66 -0.83 7.85
C CYS A 46 5.80 0.60 8.37
N VAL A 47 6.98 1.23 8.17
CA VAL A 47 7.21 2.61 8.58
C VAL A 47 6.31 3.59 7.79
N GLN A 48 6.20 3.39 6.47
CA GLN A 48 5.30 4.20 5.61
C GLN A 48 3.84 4.04 6.03
N VAL A 49 3.37 2.81 6.22
CA VAL A 49 1.98 2.52 6.58
C VAL A 49 1.63 3.14 7.93
N VAL A 50 2.51 3.08 8.93
CA VAL A 50 2.25 3.72 10.23
C VAL A 50 2.12 5.25 10.07
N ARG A 51 3.05 5.88 9.33
CA ARG A 51 3.00 7.33 9.06
C ARG A 51 1.72 7.74 8.34
N GLU A 52 1.39 7.03 7.26
CA GLU A 52 0.19 7.30 6.47
C GLU A 52 -1.08 7.03 7.27
N SER A 53 -1.09 6.02 8.14
CA SER A 53 -2.23 5.73 9.01
C SER A 53 -2.52 6.90 9.96
N MET A 54 -1.48 7.50 10.55
CA MET A 54 -1.65 8.69 11.38
C MET A 54 -2.25 9.85 10.58
N GLN A 55 -1.72 10.12 9.39
CA GLN A 55 -2.23 11.15 8.50
C GLN A 55 -3.71 10.89 8.12
N LEU A 56 -4.06 9.66 7.74
CA LEU A 56 -5.43 9.28 7.38
C LEU A 56 -6.40 9.43 8.55
N ILE A 57 -5.95 9.12 9.77
CA ILE A 57 -6.75 9.33 10.99
C ILE A 57 -7.01 10.83 11.18
N ASP A 58 -5.99 11.67 11.07
CA ASP A 58 -6.14 13.12 11.21
C ASP A 58 -7.07 13.70 10.14
N GLU A 59 -6.91 13.27 8.88
CA GLU A 59 -7.78 13.66 7.76
C GLU A 59 -9.24 13.23 7.99
N LEU A 60 -9.46 12.01 8.50
CA LEU A 60 -10.80 11.51 8.80
C LEU A 60 -11.47 12.27 9.95
N LEU A 61 -10.70 12.67 10.97
CA LEU A 61 -11.20 13.44 12.10
C LEU A 61 -11.45 14.92 11.76
N ALA A 62 -10.78 15.46 10.75
CA ALA A 62 -10.94 16.84 10.30
C ALA A 62 -12.26 17.11 9.57
N VAL A 63 -12.95 16.07 9.09
CA VAL A 63 -14.21 16.18 8.36
C VAL A 63 -15.42 15.75 9.21
N PRO A 64 -16.57 16.43 9.12
CA PRO A 64 -17.77 16.01 9.82
C PRO A 64 -18.26 14.66 9.27
N TRP A 65 -18.71 13.79 10.17
CA TRP A 65 -19.24 12.48 9.81
C TRP A 65 -20.48 12.58 8.91
N GLN A 66 -20.44 11.91 7.74
CA GLN A 66 -21.54 11.93 6.75
C GLN A 66 -22.28 10.59 6.63
N GLY A 67 -21.99 9.61 7.49
CA GLY A 67 -22.55 8.26 7.43
C GLY A 67 -21.66 7.23 6.71
N CYS A 68 -21.88 5.93 6.99
CA CYS A 68 -21.02 4.85 6.52
C CYS A 68 -21.24 4.43 5.04
N ARG A 69 -22.42 4.68 4.47
CA ARG A 69 -22.81 4.11 3.16
C ARG A 69 -23.74 5.02 2.39
N GLN A 70 -23.46 5.13 1.09
CA GLN A 70 -24.41 5.62 0.11
C GLN A 70 -25.44 4.52 -0.19
N PRO A 71 -26.73 4.86 -0.40
CA PRO A 71 -27.72 3.90 -0.86
C PRO A 71 -27.33 3.39 -2.26
N VAL A 72 -27.35 2.07 -2.43
CA VAL A 72 -27.02 1.41 -3.70
C VAL A 72 -28.15 0.45 -4.08
N THR A 73 -28.48 0.40 -5.37
CA THR A 73 -29.41 -0.59 -5.94
C THR A 73 -28.59 -1.60 -6.75
N PRO A 74 -28.40 -2.84 -6.25
CA PRO A 74 -27.63 -3.85 -6.95
C PRO A 74 -28.21 -4.16 -8.34
N ARG A 75 -27.33 -4.48 -9.28
CA ARG A 75 -27.65 -4.94 -10.63
C ARG A 75 -26.78 -6.15 -10.95
N GLU A 76 -27.25 -7.00 -11.87
CA GLU A 76 -26.44 -8.10 -12.40
C GLU A 76 -25.18 -7.53 -13.07
N GLY A 77 -24.02 -8.11 -12.77
CA GLY A 77 -22.75 -7.68 -13.32
C GLY A 77 -21.57 -8.34 -12.65
N VAL A 78 -20.43 -8.34 -13.34
CA VAL A 78 -19.15 -8.86 -12.83
C VAL A 78 -18.32 -7.71 -12.27
N GLY A 79 -17.81 -7.86 -11.05
CA GLY A 79 -16.94 -6.88 -10.39
C GLY A 79 -15.60 -7.51 -10.02
N VAL A 80 -14.49 -6.84 -10.34
CA VAL A 80 -13.16 -7.28 -9.93
C VAL A 80 -12.54 -6.24 -9.01
N GLY A 81 -12.20 -6.64 -7.79
CA GLY A 81 -11.42 -5.84 -6.84
C GLY A 81 -9.96 -6.29 -6.86
N ALA A 82 -9.03 -5.33 -6.89
CA ALA A 82 -7.61 -5.59 -6.72
C ALA A 82 -7.09 -4.81 -5.51
N VAL A 83 -6.36 -5.48 -4.62
CA VAL A 83 -5.75 -4.85 -3.44
C VAL A 83 -4.33 -5.36 -3.24
N GLU A 84 -3.42 -4.49 -2.83
CA GLU A 84 -2.07 -4.87 -2.43
C GLU A 84 -2.08 -5.42 -1.00
N ALA A 85 -2.17 -6.74 -0.85
CA ALA A 85 -2.04 -7.39 0.45
C ALA A 85 -0.56 -7.44 0.88
N PRO A 86 -0.25 -7.71 2.17
CA PRO A 86 1.13 -7.75 2.65
C PRO A 86 2.03 -8.71 1.86
N ARG A 87 1.47 -9.80 1.35
CA ARG A 87 2.18 -10.83 0.55
C ARG A 87 2.19 -10.56 -0.96
N GLY A 88 1.51 -9.52 -1.44
CA GLY A 88 1.41 -9.15 -2.85
C GLY A 88 -0.01 -8.84 -3.29
N VAL A 89 -0.17 -8.55 -4.58
CA VAL A 89 -1.48 -8.23 -5.15
C VAL A 89 -2.47 -9.40 -5.01
N LEU A 90 -3.67 -9.07 -4.55
CA LEU A 90 -4.81 -9.95 -4.37
C LEU A 90 -5.94 -9.48 -5.28
N TYR A 91 -6.41 -10.36 -6.15
CA TYR A 91 -7.60 -10.14 -6.97
C TYR A 91 -8.79 -10.90 -6.41
N HIS A 92 -9.94 -10.24 -6.33
CA HIS A 92 -11.23 -10.84 -5.99
C HIS A 92 -12.21 -10.59 -7.14
N CYS A 93 -12.73 -11.66 -7.75
CA CYS A 93 -13.73 -11.59 -8.80
C CYS A 93 -15.10 -11.99 -8.25
N PHE A 94 -16.08 -11.10 -8.38
CA PHE A 94 -17.47 -11.30 -8.00
C PHE A 94 -18.30 -11.44 -9.27
N HIS A 95 -19.17 -12.44 -9.30
CA HIS A 95 -20.11 -12.73 -10.38
C HIS A 95 -21.54 -12.59 -9.87
#